data_AF-A0A415LW68-F1
#
_entry.id   AF-A0A415LW68-F1
#
_cell.length_a   1.000
_cell.length_b   1.000
_cell.length_c   1.000
_cell.angle_alpha   90.00
_cell.angle_beta   90.00
_cell.angle_gamma   90.00
#
_symmetry.space_group_name_H-M   'P 1'
#
loop_
_entity.id
_entity.type
_entity.pdbx_description
1 polymer ?
#
loop_
_entity_poly.entity_id
_entity_poly.type
_entity_poly.pdbx_seq_one_letter_code
_entity_poly.pdbx_strand_id
1 'polypeptide(L)'
;MEKEMTPNEKRPQQDCGGMFTQVQASVEILSPVPVSGKCSEKDYERLFIRDPEVKAREGKMAYVRPEYHERIMRITRVIGHDRLTLSAYIDHVLTHHFNQCEDAIKSLYARNYNSVF
;
A
#
# COMPACT_ATOMS: atom_id res chain seq x y z
N MET A 1 -54.98 -18.95 -39.77
CA MET A 1 -56.29 -19.55 -39.44
C MET A 1 -55.99 -21.03 -39.33
N GLU A 2 -56.07 -21.73 -38.20
CA GLU A 2 -57.02 -21.77 -37.07
C GLU A 2 -56.23 -22.31 -35.85
N LYS A 3 -56.42 -21.83 -34.61
CA LYS A 3 -57.19 -22.48 -33.52
C LYS A 3 -57.00 -24.01 -33.45
N GLU A 4 -56.78 -24.71 -32.33
CA GLU A 4 -56.84 -24.49 -30.88
C GLU A 4 -56.50 -25.86 -30.23
N MET A 5 -56.40 -25.89 -28.90
CA MET A 5 -56.60 -27.04 -28.01
C MET A 5 -55.41 -27.96 -27.68
N THR A 6 -54.95 -27.81 -26.43
CA THR A 6 -54.20 -28.77 -25.62
C THR A 6 -55.05 -30.00 -25.29
N PRO A 7 -54.45 -31.11 -24.77
CA PRO A 7 -54.53 -31.27 -23.31
C PRO A 7 -53.30 -31.87 -22.62
N ASN A 8 -53.30 -31.58 -21.34
CA ASN A 8 -52.39 -31.85 -20.23
C ASN A 8 -52.39 -33.33 -19.81
N GLU A 9 -51.21 -33.96 -19.64
CA GLU A 9 -51.11 -35.20 -18.85
C GLU A 9 -49.82 -35.27 -17.99
N LYS A 10 -50.06 -35.16 -16.67
CA LYS A 10 -49.42 -35.81 -15.50
C LYS A 10 -47.89 -35.76 -15.28
N ARG A 11 -47.54 -35.17 -14.13
CA ARG A 11 -46.27 -35.28 -13.40
C ARG A 11 -45.92 -36.74 -13.06
N PRO A 12 -44.63 -37.02 -12.81
CA PRO A 12 -44.26 -37.20 -11.40
C PRO A 12 -43.03 -36.40 -10.97
N GLN A 13 -43.00 -36.18 -9.67
CA GLN A 13 -42.00 -35.48 -8.87
C GLN A 13 -40.60 -36.12 -8.96
N GLN A 14 -39.59 -35.27 -9.16
CA GLN A 14 -38.25 -35.37 -8.56
C GLN A 14 -37.94 -33.93 -8.13
N ASP A 15 -38.17 -33.55 -6.89
CA ASP A 15 -37.40 -33.83 -5.67
C ASP A 15 -35.98 -33.23 -5.67
N CYS A 16 -35.75 -32.48 -4.60
CA CYS A 16 -34.51 -31.91 -4.07
C CYS A 16 -33.85 -30.69 -4.75
N GLY A 17 -34.09 -29.52 -4.12
CA GLY A 17 -33.09 -28.45 -3.89
C GLY A 17 -33.13 -27.33 -4.92
N GLY A 18 -33.71 -26.16 -4.63
CA GLY A 18 -33.11 -25.18 -3.71
C GLY A 18 -32.24 -24.19 -4.50
N MET A 19 -32.81 -23.32 -5.34
CA MET A 19 -33.10 -21.90 -5.07
C MET A 19 -31.87 -20.99 -4.87
N PHE A 20 -31.81 -19.97 -5.74
CA PHE A 20 -31.17 -18.65 -5.66
C PHE A 20 -29.72 -18.44 -6.11
N THR A 21 -29.64 -17.81 -7.28
CA THR A 21 -28.74 -16.72 -7.71
C THR A 21 -27.89 -16.08 -6.62
N GLN A 22 -26.57 -16.00 -6.85
CA GLN A 22 -25.82 -14.77 -6.57
C GLN A 22 -24.52 -14.72 -7.39
N VAL A 23 -24.35 -13.62 -8.14
CA VAL A 23 -23.10 -13.21 -8.78
C VAL A 23 -22.07 -12.95 -7.68
N GLN A 24 -20.89 -13.57 -7.77
CA GLN A 24 -19.71 -13.08 -7.05
C GLN A 24 -18.54 -12.94 -8.02
N ALA A 25 -18.46 -11.74 -8.61
CA ALA A 25 -17.21 -11.19 -9.07
C ALA A 25 -16.37 -10.88 -7.83
N SER A 26 -15.33 -11.68 -7.58
CA SER A 26 -14.32 -11.35 -6.57
C SER A 26 -13.40 -10.27 -7.14
N VAL A 27 -13.81 -9.01 -6.96
CA VAL A 27 -12.90 -7.86 -6.97
C VAL A 27 -12.14 -7.94 -5.65
N GLU A 28 -10.83 -8.17 -5.71
CA GLU A 28 -9.98 -8.04 -4.53
C GLU A 28 -9.95 -6.55 -4.14
N ILE A 29 -10.73 -6.22 -3.12
CA ILE A 29 -10.79 -4.89 -2.53
C ILE A 29 -9.45 -4.65 -1.83
N LEU A 30 -8.68 -3.70 -2.36
CA LEU A 30 -7.56 -3.07 -1.68
C LEU A 30 -7.98 -2.67 -0.26
N SER A 31 -7.34 -3.27 0.74
CA SER A 31 -7.25 -2.66 2.06
C SER A 31 -6.02 -1.75 2.05
N PRO A 32 -6.18 -0.42 2.13
CA PRO A 32 -5.07 0.49 2.31
C PRO A 32 -4.63 0.43 3.78
N VAL A 33 -3.32 0.53 3.99
CA VAL A 33 -2.58 0.51 5.27
C VAL A 33 -2.09 -0.88 5.68
N PRO A 34 -0.79 -1.20 5.51
CA PRO A 34 -0.19 -2.31 6.24
C PRO A 34 -0.08 -1.89 7.71
N VAL A 35 -1.09 -2.24 8.51
CA VAL A 35 -0.95 -2.25 9.96
C VAL A 35 -0.05 -3.44 10.30
N SER A 36 1.21 -3.14 10.64
CA SER A 36 2.13 -4.04 11.35
C SER A 36 2.40 -5.39 10.69
N GLY A 37 2.73 -5.37 9.39
CA GLY A 37 3.55 -6.45 8.81
C GLY A 37 4.99 -6.22 9.25
N LYS A 38 5.59 -7.18 9.96
CA LYS A 38 7.02 -7.12 10.30
C LYS A 38 7.82 -6.91 9.00
N CYS A 39 8.52 -5.79 8.88
CA CYS A 39 9.47 -5.59 7.79
C CYS A 39 10.53 -6.69 7.90
N SER A 40 10.63 -7.57 6.89
CA SER A 40 11.66 -8.60 6.90
C SER A 40 13.04 -7.97 6.75
N GLU A 41 14.10 -8.66 7.19
CA GLU A 41 15.48 -8.17 7.01
C GLU A 41 15.79 -7.86 5.53
N LYS A 42 15.30 -8.72 4.62
CA LYS A 42 15.44 -8.54 3.17
C LYS A 42 14.72 -7.31 2.65
N ASP A 43 13.51 -7.05 3.16
CA ASP A 43 12.75 -5.86 2.76
C ASP A 43 13.40 -4.59 3.31
N TYR A 44 13.90 -4.63 4.54
CA TYR A 44 14.62 -3.53 5.15
C TYR A 44 15.88 -3.15 4.34
N GLU A 45 16.70 -4.14 4.00
CA GLU A 45 17.87 -3.92 3.15
C GLU A 45 17.49 -3.30 1.80
N ARG A 46 16.49 -3.87 1.12
CA ARG A 46 16.03 -3.38 -0.19
C ARG A 46 15.49 -1.97 -0.15
N LEU A 47 14.80 -1.59 0.93
CA LEU A 47 14.17 -0.28 1.05
C LEU A 47 15.16 0.80 1.49
N PHE A 48 16.04 0.49 2.44
CA PHE A 48 16.84 1.50 3.14
C PHE A 48 18.34 1.38 2.93
N ILE A 49 18.87 0.20 2.59
CA ILE A 49 20.29 -0.09 2.42
C ILE A 49 20.60 -0.29 0.93
N ARG A 50 20.54 0.82 0.17
CA ARG A 50 20.76 0.85 -1.28
C ARG A 50 21.52 2.10 -1.69
N ASP A 51 22.00 2.15 -2.92
CA ASP A 51 22.68 3.35 -3.41
C ASP A 51 21.69 4.53 -3.57
N PRO A 52 22.11 5.76 -3.22
CA PRO A 52 21.25 6.93 -3.37
C PRO A 52 20.98 7.26 -4.83
N GLU A 53 19.71 7.57 -5.13
CA GLU A 53 19.31 8.08 -6.45
C GLU A 53 19.71 9.55 -6.62
N VAL A 54 19.67 10.32 -5.52
CA VAL A 54 19.96 11.76 -5.50
C VAL A 54 21.27 12.03 -4.77
N LYS A 55 22.13 12.86 -5.36
CA LYS A 55 23.36 13.28 -4.67
C LYS A 55 23.01 14.29 -3.59
N ALA A 56 23.58 14.14 -2.40
CA ALA A 56 23.32 15.02 -1.26
C ALA A 56 23.46 16.53 -1.58
N ARG A 57 24.41 16.87 -2.46
CA ARG A 57 24.67 18.25 -2.92
C ARG A 57 23.54 18.89 -3.74
N GLU A 58 22.66 18.07 -4.30
CA GLU A 58 21.46 18.52 -5.05
C GLU A 58 20.26 18.70 -4.11
N GLY A 59 20.37 18.22 -2.87
CA GLY A 59 19.35 18.34 -1.84
C GLY A 59 19.45 19.63 -1.00
N LYS A 60 18.59 19.71 0.01
CA LYS A 60 18.58 20.80 1.01
C LYS A 60 18.97 20.26 2.39
N MET A 61 19.52 21.12 3.23
CA MET A 61 19.86 20.78 4.61
C MET A 61 18.59 20.66 5.46
N ALA A 62 18.52 19.60 6.26
CA ALA A 62 17.50 19.41 7.29
C ALA A 62 18.19 19.08 8.62
N TYR A 63 17.68 19.63 9.73
CA TYR A 63 18.18 19.31 11.05
C TYR A 63 17.63 17.97 11.52
N VAL A 64 18.52 17.13 12.04
CA VAL A 64 18.18 15.85 12.67
C VAL A 64 18.65 15.89 14.11
N ARG A 65 17.83 15.37 15.02
CA ARG A 65 18.18 15.29 16.45
C ARG A 65 19.47 14.47 16.64
N PRO A 66 20.36 14.84 17.59
CA PRO A 66 21.61 14.13 17.81
C PRO A 66 21.45 12.63 18.02
N GLU A 67 20.41 12.20 18.74
CA GLU A 67 20.18 10.79 19.03
C GLU A 67 19.82 9.99 17.77
N TYR A 68 19.09 10.61 16.83
CA TYR A 68 18.77 10.00 15.54
C TYR A 68 19.97 10.03 14.59
N HIS A 69 20.76 11.10 14.62
CA HIS A 69 22.02 11.18 13.89
C HIS A 69 22.93 9.99 14.25
N GLU A 70 23.18 9.79 15.55
CA GLU A 70 24.02 8.68 16.03
C GLU A 70 23.46 7.31 15.67
N ARG A 71 22.14 7.13 15.75
CA ARG A 71 21.50 5.88 15.39
C ARG A 71 21.64 5.58 13.90
N ILE A 72 21.39 6.56 13.03
CA ILE A 72 21.51 6.38 11.59
C ILE A 72 22.97 6.13 11.21
N MET A 73 23.92 6.86 11.79
CA MET A 73 25.35 6.63 11.58
C MET A 73 25.78 5.20 11.91
N ARG A 74 25.23 4.57 12.96
CA ARG A 74 25.50 3.15 13.24
C ARG A 74 24.91 2.22 12.19
N ILE A 75 23.69 2.49 11.73
CA ILE A 75 23.03 1.68 10.70
C ILE A 75 23.84 1.72 9.40
N THR A 76 24.20 2.91 8.93
CA THR A 76 24.94 3.08 7.67
C THR A 76 26.34 2.45 7.72
N ARG A 77 26.99 2.45 8.89
CA ARG A 77 28.29 1.80 9.12
C ARG A 77 28.17 0.28 9.18
N VAL A 78 27.33 -0.24 10.08
CA VAL A 78 27.27 -1.68 10.39
C VAL A 78 26.55 -2.47 9.31
N ILE A 79 25.42 -1.96 8.81
CA ILE A 79 24.58 -2.64 7.81
C ILE A 79 24.92 -2.15 6.40
N GLY A 80 25.12 -0.84 6.23
CA GLY A 80 25.48 -0.24 4.94
C GLY A 80 26.95 -0.42 4.53
N HIS A 81 27.80 -0.94 5.42
CA HIS A 81 29.24 -1.14 5.19
C HIS A 81 29.95 0.13 4.71
N ASP A 82 29.63 1.28 5.30
CA ASP A 82 30.18 2.60 4.94
C ASP A 82 29.91 3.07 3.50
N ARG A 83 29.11 2.32 2.72
CA ARG A 83 28.71 2.70 1.35
C ARG A 83 27.50 3.62 1.32
N LEU A 84 26.77 3.70 2.43
CA LEU A 84 25.58 4.52 2.57
C LEU A 84 25.88 5.77 3.41
N THR A 85 25.50 6.94 2.91
CA THR A 85 25.65 8.18 3.68
C THR A 85 24.42 8.44 4.56
N LEU A 86 24.59 9.27 5.60
CA LEU A 86 23.48 9.74 6.44
C LEU A 86 22.36 10.37 5.60
N SER A 87 22.72 11.23 4.64
CA SER A 87 21.74 11.90 3.77
C SER A 87 20.99 10.93 2.88
N ALA A 88 21.67 9.94 2.31
CA ALA A 88 21.05 8.89 1.51
C ALA A 88 20.05 8.06 2.34
N TYR A 89 20.43 7.66 3.56
CA TYR A 89 19.51 6.91 4.43
C TYR A 89 18.26 7.73 4.80
N ILE A 90 18.43 9.02 5.11
CA ILE A 90 17.30 9.92 5.39
C ILE A 90 16.41 10.05 4.16
N ASP A 91 16.98 10.21 2.97
CA ASP A 91 16.24 10.28 1.72
C ASP A 91 15.37 9.02 1.52
N HIS A 92 15.94 7.82 1.68
CA HIS A 92 15.19 6.56 1.56
C HIS A 92 14.03 6.46 2.58
N VAL A 93 14.25 6.91 3.82
CA VAL A 93 13.20 6.94 4.85
C VAL A 93 12.06 7.88 4.43
N LEU A 94 12.40 9.06 3.90
CA LEU A 94 11.41 10.03 3.42
C LEU A 94 10.66 9.51 2.20
N THR A 95 11.36 8.94 1.21
CA THR A 95 10.73 8.32 0.03
C THR A 95 9.74 7.23 0.45
N HIS A 96 10.15 6.33 1.34
CA HIS A 96 9.28 5.27 1.83
C HIS A 96 8.06 5.83 2.58
N HIS A 97 8.26 6.82 3.45
CA HIS A 97 7.19 7.48 4.17
C HIS A 97 6.18 8.14 3.22
N PHE A 98 6.65 8.90 2.23
CA PHE A 98 5.77 9.54 1.27
C PHE A 98 4.99 8.53 0.43
N ASN A 99 5.63 7.44 0.00
CA ASN A 99 4.94 6.37 -0.73
C ASN A 99 3.87 5.67 0.12
N GLN A 100 4.13 5.42 1.41
CA GLN A 100 3.16 4.77 2.30
C GLN A 100 2.01 5.69 2.72
N CYS A 101 2.26 6.99 2.79
CA CYS A 101 1.32 7.97 3.34
C CYS A 101 0.75 8.92 2.29
N GLU A 102 1.00 8.71 1.00
CA GLU A 102 0.66 9.66 -0.06
C GLU A 102 -0.82 10.07 -0.03
N ASP A 103 -1.73 9.10 -0.01
CA ASP A 103 -3.18 9.35 0.00
C ASP A 103 -3.65 10.06 1.27
N ALA A 104 -3.08 9.71 2.42
CA ALA A 104 -3.37 10.36 3.69
C ALA A 104 -2.88 11.81 3.68
N ILE A 105 -1.67 12.05 3.20
CA ILE A 105 -1.09 13.39 3.04
C ILE A 105 -1.95 14.22 2.09
N LYS A 106 -2.30 13.70 0.90
CA LYS A 106 -3.17 14.38 -0.08
C LYS A 106 -4.54 14.72 0.51
N SER A 107 -5.16 13.76 1.20
CA SER A 107 -6.47 13.94 1.82
C SER A 107 -6.46 15.01 2.91
N LEU A 108 -5.45 15.00 3.78
CA LEU A 108 -5.28 16.01 4.83
C LEU A 108 -4.94 17.38 4.24
N TYR A 109 -4.12 17.43 3.20
CA TYR A 109 -3.80 18.67 2.51
C TYR A 109 -5.06 19.29 1.91
N ALA A 110 -5.87 18.54 1.16
CA ALA A 110 -7.12 19.05 0.57
C ALA A 110 -8.11 19.56 1.64
N ARG A 111 -8.23 18.86 2.77
CA ARG A 111 -9.10 19.27 3.89
C ARG A 111 -8.65 20.56 4.56
N ASN A 112 -7.34 20.71 4.79
CA ASN A 112 -6.78 21.85 5.51
C ASN A 112 -6.50 23.06 4.60
N TYR A 113 -6.32 22.84 3.30
CA TYR A 113 -6.08 23.89 2.32
C TYR A 113 -7.37 24.68 1.99
N ASN A 114 -8.55 24.07 2.17
CA ASN A 114 -9.85 24.71 1.97
C ASN A 114 -10.30 25.62 3.13
N SER A 115 -9.37 26.23 3.89
CA SER A 115 -9.69 27.08 5.06
C SER A 115 -9.03 28.46 5.01
N VAL A 116 -8.74 28.98 3.81
CA VAL A 116 -8.22 30.36 3.67
C VAL A 116 -9.12 31.26 2.82
N PHE A 117 -10.25 30.74 2.33
CA PHE A 117 -11.32 31.53 1.73
C PHE A 117 -12.69 31.04 2.19
#